data_AF-Q4T759-F1
#
_entry.id   AF-Q4T759-F1
#
_cell.length_a   1.000
_cell.length_b   1.000
_cell.length_c   1.000
_cell.angle_alpha   90.00
_cell.angle_beta   90.00
_cell.angle_gamma   90.00
#
_symmetry.space_group_name_H-M   'P 1'
#
loop_
_entity.id
_entity.type
_entity.pdbx_description
1 polymer ?
#
loop_
_entity_poly.entity_id
_entity_poly.type
_entity_poly.pdbx_seq_one_letter_code
_entity_poly.pdbx_strand_id
1 'polypeptide(L)'
;SGEAAGGDAKEGGGGSAWRAAGTPLEINPNLPPERADVVIVGGGVVGLVHRLLAEEEGEGAGGREGGCGGEGLTYSQASTVLSVGGIRQQFSLPENIYLSLASADFLRNINEHLDVLNEDPVDLQFNQSGYLFLASEGTAHIMEENYRTQRNAGAQVSLLSPAQVKETFPWINTAGVALASHGLENEGWFDPWSLLNAFRRKSMSMGVFSCHGQVTDFKYTTNVVTTVDGDQLQLKRIHSVKVQMPRSLEYQPVECSLVVNAAGASSAKLAEMLGVGAASEDAVAGIAVPVEPRKRYVYVVHCPEGPGLDTPLVIDPSGVYFRREGLGGHYITGASPSESQEPDANNLDVDHQFFEEKIWPHLANRVPAFERLKVTSAWAGFYDYNTFDQNAIIGLHPLINNMYFATGFSGHGLQHSPAVGRAVAELILDGSFQTLDLSALGFRRILTQEPMLERNVV
;
A
#
# COMPACT_ATOMS: atom_id res chain seq x y z
N SER A 1 49.58 -31.57 -58.46
CA SER A 1 49.27 -32.83 -59.16
C SER A 1 47.92 -33.34 -58.68
N GLY A 2 46.92 -33.34 -59.58
CA GLY A 2 45.61 -34.05 -59.50
C GLY A 2 44.61 -33.48 -58.49
N GLU A 3 43.52 -32.80 -58.88
CA GLU A 3 42.24 -33.31 -59.45
C GLU A 3 41.49 -34.26 -58.49
N ALA A 4 40.37 -33.82 -57.91
CA ALA A 4 38.97 -34.03 -58.39
C ALA A 4 38.41 -35.34 -57.79
N ALA A 5 37.13 -35.56 -57.48
CA ALA A 5 35.88 -34.82 -57.39
C ALA A 5 34.83 -35.87 -56.89
N GLY A 6 33.66 -35.40 -56.45
CA GLY A 6 32.43 -36.20 -56.34
C GLY A 6 32.07 -36.61 -54.91
N GLY A 7 30.88 -36.35 -54.37
CA GLY A 7 29.64 -35.87 -54.97
C GLY A 7 28.46 -36.55 -54.26
N ASP A 8 27.61 -35.72 -53.65
CA ASP A 8 26.17 -35.90 -53.35
C ASP A 8 25.64 -37.17 -52.68
N ALA A 9 24.93 -37.02 -51.56
CA ALA A 9 23.46 -36.81 -51.61
C ALA A 9 22.85 -36.58 -50.22
N LYS A 10 21.92 -35.62 -50.20
CA LYS A 10 21.02 -35.21 -49.11
C LYS A 10 19.97 -36.28 -48.79
N GLU A 11 19.55 -36.34 -47.52
CA GLU A 11 18.14 -36.43 -47.16
C GLU A 11 17.84 -35.49 -45.99
N GLY A 12 16.83 -34.64 -46.17
CA GLY A 12 16.43 -33.62 -45.22
C GLY A 12 15.23 -34.06 -44.38
N GLY A 13 15.17 -33.54 -43.16
CA GLY A 13 13.97 -33.45 -42.34
C GLY A 13 13.98 -32.09 -41.63
N GLY A 14 13.11 -31.19 -42.06
CA GLY A 14 13.02 -29.82 -41.54
C GLY A 14 12.54 -29.79 -40.09
N GLY A 15 13.33 -29.14 -39.22
CA GLY A 15 12.96 -28.71 -37.88
C GLY A 15 13.13 -27.18 -37.81
N SER A 16 12.07 -26.51 -37.39
CA SER A 16 11.82 -25.07 -37.54
C SER A 16 12.84 -24.13 -36.87
N ALA A 17 13.29 -23.12 -37.62
CA ALA A 17 14.22 -22.08 -37.21
C ALA A 17 13.56 -20.92 -36.41
N TRP A 18 13.01 -21.19 -35.21
CA TRP A 18 12.41 -20.16 -34.35
C TRP A 18 13.12 -19.95 -33.00
N ARG A 19 14.29 -20.54 -32.78
CA ARG A 19 15.05 -20.36 -31.52
C ARG A 19 16.45 -19.85 -31.81
N ALA A 20 16.59 -18.56 -32.08
CA ALA A 20 17.80 -17.74 -31.83
C ALA A 20 17.75 -16.45 -32.67
N ALA A 21 16.97 -15.46 -32.26
CA ALA A 21 17.12 -14.09 -32.73
C ALA A 21 16.55 -13.11 -31.69
N GLY A 22 17.09 -13.16 -30.48
CA GLY A 22 16.97 -12.06 -29.52
C GLY A 22 18.38 -11.59 -29.21
N THR A 23 18.81 -10.50 -29.84
CA THR A 23 19.96 -9.72 -29.34
C THR A 23 19.69 -9.40 -27.86
N PRO A 24 20.70 -9.48 -26.96
CA PRO A 24 20.53 -8.92 -25.63
C PRO A 24 20.22 -7.43 -25.83
N LEU A 25 18.99 -7.01 -25.53
CA LEU A 25 18.69 -5.59 -25.44
C LEU A 25 19.67 -5.03 -24.40
N GLU A 26 20.45 -4.01 -24.76
CA GLU A 26 21.21 -3.24 -23.79
C GLU A 26 20.20 -2.55 -22.87
N ILE A 27 19.81 -3.24 -21.80
CA ILE A 27 18.91 -2.72 -20.80
C ILE A 27 19.74 -1.74 -19.98
N ASN A 28 19.57 -0.45 -20.24
CA ASN A 28 20.06 0.57 -19.33
C ASN A 28 19.16 0.57 -18.08
N PRO A 29 19.66 0.16 -16.90
CA PRO A 29 18.85 0.11 -15.68
C PRO A 29 18.31 1.49 -15.26
N ASN A 30 18.82 2.57 -15.86
CA ASN A 30 18.40 3.92 -15.58
C ASN A 30 17.31 4.45 -16.53
N LEU A 31 16.88 3.72 -17.56
CA LEU A 31 15.88 4.17 -18.52
C LEU A 31 14.75 3.14 -18.67
N PRO A 32 13.47 3.56 -18.71
CA PRO A 32 12.37 2.64 -18.97
C PRO A 32 12.56 1.88 -20.30
N PRO A 33 12.00 0.67 -20.41
CA PRO A 33 11.95 -0.05 -21.68
C PRO A 33 11.02 0.68 -22.67
N GLU A 34 11.26 0.50 -23.97
CA GLU A 34 10.36 1.05 -25.00
C GLU A 34 8.96 0.40 -24.99
N ARG A 35 8.86 -0.84 -24.50
CA ARG A 35 7.61 -1.61 -24.41
C ARG A 35 7.59 -2.50 -23.16
N ALA A 36 6.45 -2.54 -22.50
CA ALA A 36 6.12 -3.43 -21.39
C ALA A 36 4.71 -4.02 -21.59
N ASP A 37 4.40 -5.18 -21.04
CA ASP A 37 3.03 -5.70 -21.07
C ASP A 37 2.17 -4.97 -20.04
N VAL A 38 2.73 -4.77 -18.85
CA VAL A 38 2.12 -4.05 -17.74
C VAL A 38 3.06 -2.95 -17.27
N VAL A 39 2.54 -1.73 -17.15
CA VAL A 39 3.25 -0.61 -16.52
C VAL A 39 2.63 -0.33 -15.16
N ILE A 40 3.47 -0.39 -14.11
CA ILE A 40 3.04 -0.07 -12.75
C ILE A 40 3.56 1.31 -12.40
N VAL A 41 2.65 2.22 -12.05
CA VAL A 41 3.00 3.58 -11.63
C VAL A 41 2.93 3.63 -10.11
N GLY A 42 4.08 3.84 -9.48
CA GLY A 42 4.25 3.79 -8.03
C GLY A 42 5.26 2.75 -7.59
N GLY A 43 6.35 3.19 -6.94
CA GLY A 43 7.41 2.32 -6.43
C GLY A 43 7.27 1.93 -4.95
N GLY A 44 6.13 2.23 -4.31
CA GLY A 44 5.88 1.82 -2.93
C GLY A 44 5.58 0.32 -2.82
N VAL A 45 5.40 -0.18 -1.60
CA VAL A 45 5.09 -1.60 -1.35
C VAL A 45 3.91 -2.09 -2.19
N VAL A 46 2.81 -1.33 -2.26
CA VAL A 46 1.63 -1.70 -3.05
C VAL A 46 1.99 -1.92 -4.51
N GLY A 47 2.80 -1.04 -5.12
CA GLY A 47 3.19 -1.17 -6.52
C GLY A 47 4.08 -2.39 -6.80
N LEU A 48 4.91 -2.80 -5.84
CA LEU A 48 5.91 -3.85 -6.04
C LEU A 48 5.41 -5.27 -5.82
N VAL A 49 4.21 -5.48 -5.27
CA VAL A 49 3.71 -6.82 -4.90
C VAL A 49 3.17 -7.61 -6.10
N HIS A 50 2.73 -6.96 -7.17
CA HIS A 50 1.87 -7.58 -8.20
C HIS A 50 2.53 -8.67 -9.05
N ARG A 51 3.85 -8.61 -9.30
CA ARG A 51 4.53 -9.67 -10.07
C ARG A 51 4.66 -10.98 -9.31
N LEU A 52 4.82 -10.87 -7.99
CA LEU A 52 5.31 -11.95 -7.13
C LEU A 52 4.36 -13.13 -7.05
N LEU A 53 3.08 -12.88 -7.33
CA LEU A 53 2.01 -13.84 -7.11
C LEU A 53 1.47 -14.42 -8.43
N ALA A 54 2.02 -14.00 -9.58
CA ALA A 54 1.80 -14.65 -10.87
C ALA A 54 2.54 -16.00 -10.99
N GLU A 55 3.56 -16.26 -10.14
CA GLU A 55 4.30 -17.54 -10.13
C GLU A 55 3.56 -18.67 -9.42
N GLU A 56 2.69 -18.39 -8.44
CA GLU A 56 1.93 -19.45 -7.74
C GLU A 56 0.95 -20.20 -8.67
N GLU A 57 0.58 -19.62 -9.83
CA GLU A 57 -0.42 -20.20 -10.73
C GLU A 57 0.08 -20.62 -12.13
N GLY A 58 1.37 -20.43 -12.48
CA GLY A 58 1.87 -21.04 -13.72
C GLY A 58 3.24 -20.56 -14.21
N GLU A 59 4.16 -21.53 -14.33
CA GLU A 59 5.40 -21.42 -15.12
C GLU A 59 5.07 -21.13 -16.60
N GLY A 60 4.91 -19.86 -17.00
CA GLY A 60 4.68 -19.55 -18.42
C GLY A 60 4.51 -18.09 -18.82
N ALA A 61 4.17 -17.18 -17.90
CA ALA A 61 3.90 -15.79 -18.27
C ALA A 61 5.19 -14.94 -18.31
N GLY A 62 5.97 -15.04 -19.39
CA GLY A 62 7.14 -14.18 -19.66
C GLY A 62 6.78 -12.73 -20.03
N GLY A 63 5.98 -12.07 -19.19
CA GLY A 63 5.60 -10.66 -19.35
C GLY A 63 6.67 -9.70 -18.82
N ARG A 64 6.89 -8.59 -19.53
CA ARG A 64 7.80 -7.51 -19.09
C ARG A 64 7.01 -6.47 -18.31
N GLU A 65 7.43 -6.22 -17.07
CA GLU A 65 6.87 -5.18 -16.21
C GLU A 65 7.84 -4.02 -16.07
N GLY A 66 7.33 -2.80 -16.24
CA GLY A 66 8.07 -1.56 -15.99
C GLY A 66 7.48 -0.80 -14.82
N GLY A 67 8.23 -0.65 -13.73
CA GLY A 67 7.87 0.22 -12.61
C GLY A 67 8.41 1.63 -12.82
N CYS A 68 7.55 2.66 -12.77
CA CYS A 68 7.97 4.07 -12.73
C CYS A 68 7.71 4.65 -11.33
N GLY A 69 8.77 4.95 -10.58
CA GLY A 69 8.69 5.67 -9.30
C GLY A 69 8.51 7.18 -9.52
N GLY A 70 7.53 7.79 -8.84
CA GLY A 70 7.09 9.18 -9.02
C GLY A 70 8.07 10.29 -8.65
N GLU A 71 7.58 11.54 -8.68
CA GLU A 71 8.34 12.80 -8.60
C GLU A 71 9.40 12.83 -7.47
N GLY A 72 10.62 13.19 -7.85
CA GLY A 72 11.39 14.17 -7.10
C GLY A 72 12.32 13.68 -6.00
N LEU A 73 12.07 12.58 -5.28
CA LEU A 73 12.93 12.18 -4.16
C LEU A 73 13.19 10.67 -4.08
N THR A 74 14.39 10.34 -3.61
CA THR A 74 14.74 9.03 -3.04
C THR A 74 13.56 8.47 -2.22
N TYR A 75 13.43 7.14 -2.13
CA TYR A 75 12.39 6.46 -1.32
C TYR A 75 12.17 7.04 0.09
N SER A 76 13.12 7.83 0.61
CA SER A 76 13.01 8.72 1.78
C SER A 76 11.75 9.59 1.85
N GLN A 77 11.03 9.86 0.76
CA GLN A 77 9.76 10.60 0.81
C GLN A 77 8.50 9.76 0.52
N ALA A 78 8.68 8.48 0.18
CA ALA A 78 7.54 7.61 -0.03
C ALA A 78 6.83 7.32 1.29
N SER A 79 5.49 7.36 1.29
CA SER A 79 4.65 7.04 2.45
C SER A 79 4.99 5.71 3.08
N THR A 80 5.45 4.73 2.28
CA THR A 80 5.94 3.44 2.75
C THR A 80 7.07 3.57 3.77
N VAL A 81 8.13 4.33 3.45
CA VAL A 81 9.33 4.43 4.30
C VAL A 81 9.10 5.32 5.52
N LEU A 82 8.16 6.26 5.39
CA LEU A 82 7.75 7.17 6.47
C LEU A 82 6.64 6.59 7.36
N SER A 83 6.20 5.35 7.09
CA SER A 83 5.21 4.65 7.90
C SER A 83 5.78 4.23 9.25
N VAL A 84 4.90 4.09 10.24
CA VAL A 84 5.26 3.55 11.56
C VAL A 84 5.27 2.02 11.62
N GLY A 85 5.01 1.33 10.50
CA GLY A 85 5.24 -0.12 10.39
C GLY A 85 4.16 -1.02 10.99
N GLY A 86 3.02 -0.45 11.37
CA GLY A 86 1.97 -1.17 12.09
C GLY A 86 1.19 -2.19 11.26
N ILE A 87 0.83 -3.31 11.88
CA ILE A 87 -0.12 -4.30 11.36
C ILE A 87 -1.12 -4.70 12.45
N ARG A 88 -2.41 -4.66 12.11
CA ARG A 88 -3.53 -4.99 13.01
C ARG A 88 -4.67 -5.67 12.26
N GLN A 89 -5.52 -6.40 12.98
CA GLN A 89 -6.79 -6.93 12.50
C GLN A 89 -8.00 -6.24 13.14
N GLN A 90 -7.76 -5.31 14.07
CA GLN A 90 -8.81 -4.57 14.79
C GLN A 90 -9.51 -3.50 13.93
N PHE A 91 -10.30 -3.97 12.96
CA PHE A 91 -11.18 -3.17 12.08
C PHE A 91 -12.66 -3.46 12.38
N SER A 92 -13.57 -2.68 11.79
CA SER A 92 -15.02 -2.90 11.87
C SER A 92 -15.60 -3.50 10.59
N LEU A 93 -14.95 -3.32 9.43
CA LEU A 93 -15.36 -3.91 8.17
C LEU A 93 -14.66 -5.27 7.94
N PRO A 94 -15.40 -6.35 7.62
CA PRO A 94 -14.83 -7.67 7.34
C PRO A 94 -13.73 -7.65 6.27
N GLU A 95 -13.90 -6.86 5.21
CA GLU A 95 -12.95 -6.76 4.09
C GLU A 95 -11.55 -6.36 4.57
N ASN A 96 -11.47 -5.36 5.45
CA ASN A 96 -10.19 -4.91 6.03
C ASN A 96 -9.61 -5.94 7.01
N ILE A 97 -10.46 -6.66 7.74
CA ILE A 97 -10.01 -7.74 8.65
C ILE A 97 -9.40 -8.88 7.83
N TYR A 98 -10.06 -9.32 6.74
CA TYR A 98 -9.57 -10.38 5.87
C TYR A 98 -8.28 -9.99 5.15
N LEU A 99 -8.19 -8.75 4.63
CA LEU A 99 -6.95 -8.21 4.08
C LEU A 99 -5.81 -8.28 5.10
N SER A 100 -6.05 -7.82 6.33
CA SER A 100 -5.05 -7.82 7.38
C SER A 100 -4.63 -9.24 7.80
N LEU A 101 -5.57 -10.19 7.87
CA LEU A 101 -5.27 -11.59 8.18
C LEU A 101 -4.41 -12.24 7.10
N ALA A 102 -4.78 -12.08 5.83
CA ALA A 102 -4.02 -12.62 4.70
C ALA A 102 -2.62 -12.00 4.62
N SER A 103 -2.51 -10.69 4.81
CA SER A 103 -1.20 -10.05 4.86
C SER A 103 -0.36 -10.48 6.06
N ALA A 104 -0.94 -10.69 7.23
CA ALA A 104 -0.21 -11.17 8.40
C ALA A 104 0.34 -12.58 8.17
N ASP A 105 -0.43 -13.45 7.52
CA ASP A 105 0.01 -14.79 7.13
C ASP A 105 1.17 -14.72 6.12
N PHE A 106 1.05 -13.88 5.10
CA PHE A 106 2.14 -13.64 4.15
C PHE A 106 3.43 -13.17 4.86
N LEU A 107 3.33 -12.21 5.78
CA LEU A 107 4.51 -11.68 6.49
C LEU A 107 5.13 -12.73 7.43
N ARG A 108 4.31 -13.62 8.00
CA ARG A 108 4.80 -14.75 8.81
C ARG A 108 5.59 -15.73 7.95
N ASN A 109 5.11 -15.99 6.74
CA ASN A 109 5.72 -16.92 5.78
C ASN A 109 6.57 -16.18 4.73
N ILE A 110 7.10 -14.98 5.06
CA ILE A 110 7.70 -14.07 4.07
C ILE A 110 8.87 -14.69 3.30
N ASN A 111 9.65 -15.56 3.93
CA ASN A 111 10.77 -16.24 3.29
C ASN A 111 10.33 -17.36 2.34
N GLU A 112 9.10 -17.87 2.44
CA GLU A 112 8.56 -18.79 1.44
C GLU A 112 8.20 -18.04 0.16
N HIS A 113 7.76 -16.78 0.29
CA HIS A 113 7.30 -15.97 -0.83
C HIS A 113 8.40 -15.10 -1.46
N LEU A 114 9.31 -14.54 -0.65
CA LEU A 114 10.26 -13.50 -1.07
C LEU A 114 11.73 -13.94 -1.06
N ASP A 115 12.02 -15.22 -0.88
CA ASP A 115 13.39 -15.74 -0.97
C ASP A 115 13.96 -15.58 -2.39
N VAL A 116 15.23 -15.19 -2.45
CA VAL A 116 16.00 -14.98 -3.68
C VAL A 116 17.30 -15.79 -3.57
N LEU A 117 17.55 -16.61 -4.57
CA LEU A 117 18.72 -17.48 -4.61
C LEU A 117 20.03 -16.68 -4.44
N ASN A 118 20.86 -17.11 -3.49
CA ASN A 118 22.14 -16.47 -3.11
C ASN A 118 22.01 -15.11 -2.41
N GLU A 119 20.84 -14.76 -1.87
CA GLU A 119 20.67 -13.63 -0.97
C GLU A 119 20.34 -14.10 0.45
N ASP A 120 20.56 -13.21 1.43
CA ASP A 120 20.18 -13.49 2.81
C ASP A 120 18.65 -13.49 2.96
N PRO A 121 18.09 -14.37 3.84
CA PRO A 121 16.69 -14.38 4.18
C PRO A 121 16.18 -13.00 4.61
N VAL A 122 14.92 -12.73 4.31
CA VAL A 122 14.22 -11.52 4.71
C VAL A 122 14.01 -11.52 6.22
N ASP A 123 14.53 -10.49 6.87
CA ASP A 123 14.28 -10.17 8.27
C ASP A 123 13.52 -8.85 8.36
N LEU A 124 12.25 -8.92 8.78
CA LEU A 124 11.37 -7.77 8.92
C LEU A 124 11.58 -7.00 10.24
N GLN A 125 12.40 -7.51 11.16
CA GLN A 125 12.49 -6.99 12.52
C GLN A 125 11.10 -6.90 13.19
N PHE A 126 10.27 -7.92 12.96
CA PHE A 126 8.88 -7.93 13.40
C PHE A 126 8.79 -8.02 14.93
N ASN A 127 8.04 -7.08 15.51
CA ASN A 127 7.71 -7.04 16.92
C ASN A 127 6.24 -7.45 17.12
N GLN A 128 6.04 -8.51 17.89
CA GLN A 128 4.74 -9.16 18.11
C GLN A 128 4.00 -8.65 19.36
N SER A 129 4.29 -7.45 19.85
CA SER A 129 3.65 -6.93 21.06
C SER A 129 2.17 -6.52 20.87
N GLY A 130 1.57 -6.73 19.69
CA GLY A 130 0.14 -6.50 19.47
C GLY A 130 -0.31 -5.04 19.44
N TYR A 131 -1.62 -4.81 19.28
CA TYR A 131 -2.26 -3.50 19.47
C TYR A 131 -3.19 -3.50 20.68
N LEU A 132 -3.18 -2.40 21.43
CA LEU A 132 -4.13 -2.13 22.51
C LEU A 132 -4.94 -0.87 22.18
N PHE A 133 -6.19 -1.05 21.80
CA PHE A 133 -7.14 0.05 21.64
C PHE A 133 -7.88 0.31 22.94
N LEU A 134 -7.95 1.58 23.32
CA LEU A 134 -8.71 2.02 24.48
C LEU A 134 -9.98 2.73 24.01
N ALA A 135 -11.11 2.41 24.63
CA ALA A 135 -12.39 3.08 24.42
C ALA A 135 -12.80 3.88 25.65
N SER A 136 -13.40 5.04 25.41
CA SER A 136 -14.11 5.80 26.43
C SER A 136 -15.51 5.22 26.63
N GLU A 137 -16.25 5.70 27.63
CA GLU A 137 -17.64 5.29 27.85
C GLU A 137 -18.52 5.50 26.60
N GLY A 138 -18.27 6.56 25.82
CA GLY A 138 -19.04 6.87 24.61
C GLY A 138 -18.79 5.89 23.46
N THR A 139 -17.62 5.25 23.39
CA THR A 139 -17.24 4.36 22.27
C THR A 139 -17.17 2.88 22.65
N ALA A 140 -17.38 2.53 23.92
CA ALA A 140 -17.30 1.15 24.41
C ALA A 140 -18.27 0.20 23.68
N HIS A 141 -19.52 0.61 23.45
CA HIS A 141 -20.51 -0.21 22.73
C HIS A 141 -20.09 -0.52 21.29
N ILE A 142 -19.45 0.44 20.60
CA ILE A 142 -18.92 0.24 19.25
C ILE A 142 -17.75 -0.76 19.28
N MET A 143 -16.88 -0.65 20.29
CA MET A 143 -15.78 -1.61 20.47
C MET A 143 -16.28 -3.04 20.71
N GLU A 144 -17.38 -3.23 21.43
CA GLU A 144 -18.02 -4.55 21.58
C GLU A 144 -18.58 -5.11 20.26
N GLU A 145 -19.22 -4.26 19.45
CA GLU A 145 -19.69 -4.64 18.10
C GLU A 145 -18.52 -5.04 17.22
N ASN A 146 -17.47 -4.21 17.16
CA ASN A 146 -16.25 -4.47 16.39
C ASN A 146 -15.58 -5.78 16.84
N TYR A 147 -15.46 -6.01 18.15
CA TYR A 147 -14.92 -7.25 18.69
C TYR A 147 -15.65 -8.49 18.17
N ARG A 148 -16.99 -8.45 18.10
CA ARG A 148 -17.77 -9.58 17.55
C ARG A 148 -17.46 -9.79 16.07
N THR A 149 -17.41 -8.73 15.27
CA THR A 149 -17.05 -8.83 13.85
C THR A 149 -15.64 -9.39 13.67
N GLN A 150 -14.66 -8.89 14.44
CA GLN A 150 -13.28 -9.35 14.42
C GLN A 150 -13.14 -10.83 14.76
N ARG A 151 -13.78 -11.29 15.84
CA ARG A 151 -13.78 -12.71 16.24
C ARG A 151 -14.46 -13.59 15.19
N ASN A 152 -15.56 -13.13 14.59
CA ASN A 152 -16.27 -13.87 13.54
C ASN A 152 -15.42 -14.02 12.26
N ALA A 153 -14.64 -12.99 11.92
CA ALA A 153 -13.70 -13.02 10.80
C ALA A 153 -12.42 -13.82 11.08
N GLY A 154 -12.19 -14.26 12.33
CA GLY A 154 -11.07 -15.11 12.73
C GLY A 154 -9.91 -14.39 13.43
N ALA A 155 -10.01 -13.08 13.69
CA ALA A 155 -8.99 -12.33 14.40
C ALA A 155 -8.89 -12.74 15.89
N GLN A 156 -7.66 -12.89 16.39
CA GLN A 156 -7.41 -13.21 17.79
C GLN A 156 -7.29 -11.95 18.64
N VAL A 157 -8.46 -11.44 19.04
CA VAL A 157 -8.59 -10.27 19.92
C VAL A 157 -9.22 -10.65 21.25
N SER A 158 -8.95 -9.87 22.30
CA SER A 158 -9.54 -9.99 23.63
C SER A 158 -10.02 -8.64 24.14
N LEU A 159 -11.23 -8.59 24.69
CA LEU A 159 -11.72 -7.43 25.43
C LEU A 159 -11.25 -7.48 26.88
N LEU A 160 -10.79 -6.34 27.39
CA LEU A 160 -10.28 -6.18 28.74
C LEU A 160 -11.02 -5.05 29.44
N SER A 161 -11.43 -5.29 30.69
CA SER A 161 -11.90 -4.24 31.58
C SER A 161 -10.75 -3.33 32.02
N PRO A 162 -11.02 -2.10 32.50
CA PRO A 162 -9.99 -1.20 32.99
C PRO A 162 -9.13 -1.81 34.11
N ALA A 163 -9.70 -2.68 34.95
CA ALA A 163 -8.96 -3.39 35.98
C ALA A 163 -7.96 -4.41 35.38
N GLN A 164 -8.41 -5.20 34.39
CA GLN A 164 -7.54 -6.16 33.69
C GLN A 164 -6.45 -5.46 32.87
N VAL A 165 -6.75 -4.31 32.26
CA VAL A 165 -5.75 -3.48 31.59
C VAL A 165 -4.68 -3.02 32.58
N LYS A 166 -5.08 -2.57 33.78
CA LYS A 166 -4.14 -2.14 34.82
C LYS A 166 -3.31 -3.29 35.39
N GLU A 167 -3.90 -4.48 35.48
CA GLU A 167 -3.20 -5.69 35.91
C GLU A 167 -2.16 -6.13 34.86
N THR A 168 -2.53 -6.13 33.58
CA THR A 168 -1.67 -6.54 32.46
C THR A 168 -0.57 -5.51 32.19
N PHE A 169 -0.92 -4.22 32.26
CA PHE A 169 -0.03 -3.09 31.99
C PHE A 169 0.01 -2.13 33.19
N PRO A 170 0.75 -2.45 34.28
CA PRO A 170 0.75 -1.64 35.49
C PRO A 170 1.15 -0.17 35.32
N TRP A 171 1.93 0.12 34.27
CA TRP A 171 2.39 1.47 33.93
C TRP A 171 1.27 2.36 33.35
N ILE A 172 0.17 1.79 32.86
CA ILE A 172 -0.89 2.55 32.19
C ILE A 172 -1.82 3.20 33.22
N ASN A 173 -2.18 4.46 33.01
CA ASN A 173 -3.31 5.07 33.69
C ASN A 173 -4.59 4.63 32.98
N THR A 174 -5.62 4.19 33.70
CA THR A 174 -6.89 3.72 33.12
C THR A 174 -8.05 4.70 33.34
N ALA A 175 -7.78 5.89 33.89
CA ALA A 175 -8.78 6.94 33.98
C ALA A 175 -9.36 7.27 32.59
N GLY A 176 -10.69 7.41 32.52
CA GLY A 176 -11.43 7.68 31.29
C GLY A 176 -11.52 6.51 30.30
N VAL A 177 -11.02 5.32 30.66
CA VAL A 177 -11.15 4.09 29.86
C VAL A 177 -12.30 3.27 30.41
N ALA A 178 -13.25 2.94 29.55
CA ALA A 178 -14.37 2.06 29.87
C ALA A 178 -14.10 0.62 29.45
N LEU A 179 -13.41 0.43 28.32
CA LEU A 179 -13.12 -0.87 27.73
C LEU A 179 -11.82 -0.79 26.93
N ALA A 180 -11.13 -1.91 26.77
CA ALA A 180 -10.00 -2.02 25.85
C ALA A 180 -10.10 -3.28 25.00
N SER A 181 -9.56 -3.21 23.79
CA SER A 181 -9.39 -4.34 22.89
C SER A 181 -7.90 -4.58 22.68
N HIS A 182 -7.44 -5.80 22.94
CA HIS A 182 -6.05 -6.22 22.84
C HIS A 182 -5.91 -7.34 21.81
N GLY A 183 -5.09 -7.14 20.78
CA GLY A 183 -4.76 -8.19 19.83
C GLY A 183 -3.68 -9.11 20.35
N LEU A 184 -3.91 -10.41 20.21
CA LEU A 184 -3.11 -11.47 20.81
C LEU A 184 -2.16 -12.14 19.80
N GLU A 185 -2.53 -12.14 18.52
CA GLU A 185 -1.75 -12.76 17.45
C GLU A 185 -1.81 -11.88 16.21
N ASN A 186 -0.83 -12.01 15.31
CA ASN A 186 -0.79 -11.33 14.01
C ASN A 186 -0.76 -9.80 14.05
N GLU A 187 -0.59 -9.21 15.22
CA GLU A 187 -0.55 -7.77 15.41
C GLU A 187 0.81 -7.30 15.94
N GLY A 188 1.16 -6.07 15.62
CA GLY A 188 2.40 -5.45 16.07
C GLY A 188 2.98 -4.52 15.01
N TRP A 189 4.30 -4.52 14.85
CA TRP A 189 4.95 -3.67 13.85
C TRP A 189 6.23 -4.28 13.31
N PHE A 190 6.61 -3.90 12.09
CA PHE A 190 7.84 -4.32 11.42
C PHE A 190 8.52 -3.12 10.75
N ASP A 191 9.74 -3.30 10.26
CA ASP A 191 10.45 -2.29 9.50
C ASP A 191 9.90 -2.18 8.06
N PRO A 192 9.27 -1.05 7.67
CA PRO A 192 8.73 -0.87 6.32
C PRO A 192 9.80 -0.91 5.23
N TRP A 193 11.02 -0.48 5.55
CA TRP A 193 12.13 -0.44 4.60
C TRP A 193 12.60 -1.85 4.21
N SER A 194 12.69 -2.75 5.19
CA SER A 194 13.02 -4.16 4.96
C SER A 194 11.97 -4.84 4.07
N LEU A 195 10.68 -4.62 4.31
CA LEU A 195 9.61 -5.17 3.45
C LEU A 195 9.69 -4.62 2.02
N LEU A 196 9.86 -3.30 1.86
CA LEU A 196 9.97 -2.67 0.55
C LEU A 196 11.15 -3.24 -0.25
N ASN A 197 12.31 -3.39 0.38
CA ASN A 197 13.49 -3.96 -0.29
C ASN A 197 13.33 -5.44 -0.58
N ALA A 198 12.67 -6.21 0.29
CA ALA A 198 12.37 -7.62 0.01
C ALA A 198 11.53 -7.76 -1.27
N PHE A 199 10.45 -6.99 -1.38
CA PHE A 199 9.63 -6.96 -2.60
C PHE A 199 10.43 -6.53 -3.82
N ARG A 200 11.23 -5.46 -3.69
CA ARG A 200 12.05 -4.97 -4.80
C ARG A 200 13.06 -6.03 -5.29
N ARG A 201 13.79 -6.66 -4.38
CA ARG A 201 14.80 -7.68 -4.70
C ARG A 201 14.16 -8.87 -5.38
N LYS A 202 13.07 -9.39 -4.83
CA LYS A 202 12.34 -10.52 -5.40
C LYS A 202 11.76 -10.18 -6.78
N SER A 203 11.10 -9.03 -6.95
CA SER A 203 10.59 -8.60 -8.25
C SER A 203 11.69 -8.45 -9.30
N MET A 204 12.84 -7.88 -8.94
CA MET A 204 14.00 -7.81 -9.85
C MET A 204 14.56 -9.20 -10.21
N SER A 205 14.60 -10.13 -9.25
CA SER A 205 15.02 -11.52 -9.51
C SER A 205 14.11 -12.25 -10.50
N MET A 206 12.83 -11.84 -10.57
CA MET A 206 11.83 -12.36 -11.51
C MET A 206 11.82 -11.62 -12.86
N GLY A 207 12.78 -10.72 -13.10
CA GLY A 207 12.91 -10.00 -14.36
C GLY A 207 12.03 -8.76 -14.50
N VAL A 208 11.44 -8.26 -13.41
CA VAL A 208 10.75 -6.95 -13.42
C VAL A 208 11.77 -5.85 -13.63
N PHE A 209 11.48 -4.99 -14.60
CA PHE A 209 12.27 -3.80 -14.85
C PHE A 209 11.77 -2.64 -13.98
N SER A 210 12.69 -1.94 -13.32
CA SER A 210 12.38 -0.78 -12.49
C SER A 210 13.17 0.43 -12.97
N CYS A 211 12.49 1.56 -13.14
CA CYS A 211 13.12 2.86 -13.33
C CYS A 211 12.51 3.92 -12.40
N HIS A 212 13.28 4.97 -12.20
CA HIS A 212 12.84 6.16 -11.49
C HIS A 212 12.49 7.24 -12.50
N GLY A 213 11.24 7.70 -12.54
CA GLY A 213 10.75 8.65 -13.53
C GLY A 213 9.29 9.01 -13.30
N GLN A 214 8.96 10.27 -13.56
CA GLN A 214 7.62 10.79 -13.38
C GLN A 214 6.75 10.46 -14.59
N VAL A 215 5.58 9.88 -14.37
CA VAL A 215 4.55 9.82 -15.42
C VAL A 215 3.93 11.20 -15.59
N THR A 216 4.01 11.75 -16.80
CA THR A 216 3.53 13.10 -17.11
C THR A 216 2.29 13.13 -17.98
N ASP A 217 2.03 12.07 -18.75
CA ASP A 217 0.91 11.99 -19.68
C ASP A 217 0.72 10.55 -20.22
N PHE A 218 -0.40 10.30 -20.90
CA PHE A 218 -0.74 9.02 -21.52
C PHE A 218 -1.12 9.21 -22.99
N LYS A 219 -0.73 8.28 -23.84
CA LYS A 219 -1.29 8.14 -25.19
C LYS A 219 -2.43 7.11 -25.13
N TYR A 220 -3.64 7.51 -25.50
CA TYR A 220 -4.82 6.65 -25.44
C TYR A 220 -5.76 6.88 -26.63
N THR A 221 -6.68 5.95 -26.85
CA THR A 221 -7.83 6.10 -27.76
C THR A 221 -9.12 6.16 -26.97
N THR A 222 -10.07 6.98 -27.45
CA THR A 222 -11.41 7.07 -26.88
C THR A 222 -12.41 6.42 -27.83
N ASN A 223 -13.20 5.49 -27.32
CA ASN A 223 -14.30 4.86 -28.02
C ASN A 223 -15.61 5.26 -27.34
N VAL A 224 -16.63 5.59 -28.13
CA VAL A 224 -17.96 5.87 -27.62
C VAL A 224 -18.78 4.59 -27.66
N VAL A 225 -19.35 4.21 -26.52
CA VAL A 225 -20.22 3.04 -26.38
C VAL A 225 -21.59 3.51 -25.89
N THR A 226 -22.65 3.05 -26.54
CA THR A 226 -24.01 3.31 -26.10
C THR A 226 -24.44 2.24 -25.10
N THR A 227 -24.87 2.64 -23.90
CA THR A 227 -25.42 1.74 -22.88
C THR A 227 -26.78 1.19 -23.31
N VAL A 228 -27.28 0.19 -22.59
CA VAL A 228 -28.64 -0.35 -22.80
C VAL A 228 -29.71 0.72 -22.62
N ASP A 229 -29.44 1.70 -21.74
CA ASP A 229 -30.35 2.81 -21.44
C ASP A 229 -30.24 3.97 -22.43
N GLY A 230 -29.33 3.88 -23.42
CA GLY A 230 -29.14 4.88 -24.48
C GLY A 230 -28.09 5.94 -24.17
N ASP A 231 -27.44 5.88 -23.01
CA ASP A 231 -26.37 6.81 -22.62
C ASP A 231 -25.10 6.57 -23.43
N GLN A 232 -24.38 7.63 -23.76
CA GLN A 232 -23.10 7.54 -24.47
C GLN A 232 -21.95 7.61 -23.47
N LEU A 233 -21.22 6.51 -23.30
CA LEU A 233 -20.03 6.43 -22.46
C LEU A 233 -18.76 6.54 -23.28
N GLN A 234 -17.80 7.32 -22.79
CA GLN A 234 -16.49 7.46 -23.42
C GLN A 234 -15.47 6.55 -22.75
N LEU A 235 -15.23 5.39 -23.35
CA LEU A 235 -14.25 4.42 -22.86
C LEU A 235 -12.85 4.73 -23.41
N LYS A 236 -11.86 4.75 -22.52
CA LYS A 236 -10.46 5.01 -22.87
C LYS A 236 -9.64 3.73 -22.81
N ARG A 237 -8.71 3.60 -23.75
CA ARG A 237 -7.68 2.55 -23.76
C ARG A 237 -6.30 3.18 -23.91
N ILE A 238 -5.45 2.97 -22.91
CA ILE A 238 -4.06 3.45 -22.89
C ILE A 238 -3.22 2.56 -23.81
N HIS A 239 -2.37 3.18 -24.62
CA HIS A 239 -1.39 2.51 -25.50
C HIS A 239 0.05 2.80 -25.09
N SER A 240 0.30 3.94 -24.43
CA SER A 240 1.63 4.27 -23.94
C SER A 240 1.58 5.24 -22.76
N VAL A 241 2.55 5.10 -21.85
CA VAL A 241 2.81 5.98 -20.72
C VAL A 241 4.03 6.85 -21.03
N LYS A 242 3.93 8.18 -20.87
CA LYS A 242 5.06 9.10 -21.04
C LYS A 242 5.77 9.30 -19.71
N VAL A 243 7.03 8.89 -19.65
CA VAL A 243 7.85 8.92 -18.43
C VAL A 243 8.95 9.97 -18.56
N GLN A 244 8.90 11.01 -17.76
CA GLN A 244 9.95 12.00 -17.66
C GLN A 244 11.02 11.55 -16.67
N MET A 245 12.25 11.41 -17.17
CA MET A 245 13.39 10.98 -16.35
C MET A 245 13.90 12.12 -15.46
N PRO A 246 14.44 11.83 -14.26
CA PRO A 246 15.01 12.84 -13.39
C PRO A 246 16.11 13.62 -14.11
N ARG A 247 16.05 14.96 -14.01
CA ARG A 247 17.01 15.87 -14.66
C ARG A 247 17.01 15.79 -16.20
N SER A 248 15.97 15.24 -16.81
CA SER A 248 15.73 15.27 -18.27
C SER A 248 14.56 16.20 -18.60
N LEU A 249 14.68 16.94 -19.70
CA LEU A 249 13.57 17.69 -20.30
C LEU A 249 12.75 16.84 -21.28
N GLU A 250 13.28 15.68 -21.67
CA GLU A 250 12.62 14.74 -22.58
C GLU A 250 11.87 13.68 -21.79
N TYR A 251 10.71 13.27 -22.33
CA TYR A 251 9.98 12.10 -21.88
C TYR A 251 10.35 10.89 -22.75
N GLN A 252 10.31 9.72 -22.13
CA GLN A 252 10.44 8.44 -22.81
C GLN A 252 9.07 7.75 -22.84
N PRO A 253 8.53 7.45 -24.03
CA PRO A 253 7.29 6.70 -24.13
C PRO A 253 7.54 5.21 -23.87
N VAL A 254 6.68 4.61 -23.05
CA VAL A 254 6.64 3.16 -22.82
C VAL A 254 5.34 2.65 -23.42
N GLU A 255 5.40 1.86 -24.49
CA GLU A 255 4.21 1.18 -25.03
C GLU A 255 3.72 0.10 -24.05
N CYS A 256 2.41 0.03 -23.79
CA CYS A 256 1.87 -0.90 -22.81
C CYS A 256 0.47 -1.44 -23.12
N SER A 257 0.19 -2.64 -22.63
CA SER A 257 -1.14 -3.26 -22.74
C SER A 257 -2.02 -2.93 -21.53
N LEU A 258 -1.45 -2.88 -20.33
CA LEU A 258 -2.13 -2.61 -19.07
C LEU A 258 -1.35 -1.59 -18.24
N VAL A 259 -2.07 -0.85 -17.38
CA VAL A 259 -1.51 0.08 -16.40
C VAL A 259 -2.06 -0.24 -15.02
N VAL A 260 -1.21 -0.21 -13.99
CA VAL A 260 -1.63 -0.26 -12.58
C VAL A 260 -1.29 1.07 -11.91
N ASN A 261 -2.31 1.74 -11.39
CA ASN A 261 -2.19 2.95 -10.60
C ASN A 261 -2.03 2.61 -9.12
N ALA A 262 -0.78 2.58 -8.68
CA ALA A 262 -0.38 2.39 -7.30
C ALA A 262 0.44 3.61 -6.81
N ALA A 263 0.13 4.81 -7.34
CA ALA A 263 0.90 6.02 -7.14
C ALA A 263 0.59 6.74 -5.80
N GLY A 264 -0.07 6.05 -4.86
CA GLY A 264 -0.44 6.58 -3.56
C GLY A 264 -1.20 7.90 -3.68
N ALA A 265 -0.72 8.94 -3.00
CA ALA A 265 -1.41 10.23 -2.96
C ALA A 265 -1.45 10.95 -4.32
N SER A 266 -0.65 10.52 -5.30
CA SER A 266 -0.66 11.05 -6.66
C SER A 266 -1.59 10.28 -7.61
N SER A 267 -2.30 9.25 -7.15
CA SER A 267 -3.16 8.42 -7.99
C SER A 267 -4.28 9.21 -8.67
N ALA A 268 -4.87 10.19 -7.98
CA ALA A 268 -5.91 11.06 -8.55
C ALA A 268 -5.36 11.91 -9.71
N LYS A 269 -4.19 12.53 -9.53
CA LYS A 269 -3.49 13.31 -10.56
C LYS A 269 -3.21 12.50 -11.83
N LEU A 270 -2.90 11.20 -11.71
CA LEU A 270 -2.75 10.32 -12.88
C LEU A 270 -4.07 10.05 -13.60
N ALA A 271 -5.18 9.88 -12.85
CA ALA A 271 -6.50 9.71 -13.44
C ALA A 271 -6.98 11.00 -14.13
N GLU A 272 -6.66 12.17 -13.58
CA GLU A 272 -6.95 13.49 -14.17
C GLU A 272 -6.26 13.69 -15.54
N MET A 273 -5.04 13.18 -15.73
CA MET A 273 -4.37 13.19 -17.06
C MET A 273 -5.17 12.43 -18.12
N LEU A 274 -5.99 11.47 -17.68
CA LEU A 274 -6.93 10.71 -18.51
C LEU A 274 -8.33 11.33 -18.48
N GLY A 275 -8.49 12.57 -18.02
CA GLY A 275 -9.75 13.31 -18.00
C GLY A 275 -10.80 12.80 -17.00
N VAL A 276 -10.41 11.96 -16.04
CA VAL A 276 -11.30 11.55 -14.94
C VAL A 276 -11.45 12.72 -13.96
N GLY A 277 -12.68 13.00 -13.52
CA GLY A 277 -13.01 14.13 -12.64
C GLY A 277 -13.13 15.48 -13.35
N ALA A 278 -12.85 15.56 -14.66
CA ALA A 278 -13.07 16.78 -15.43
C ALA A 278 -14.56 17.00 -15.70
N ALA A 279 -15.00 18.26 -15.78
CA ALA A 279 -16.36 18.59 -16.15
C ALA A 279 -16.73 17.92 -17.48
N SER A 280 -17.72 17.03 -17.44
CA SER A 280 -18.11 16.17 -18.54
C SER A 280 -19.63 16.01 -18.57
N GLU A 281 -20.19 15.82 -19.78
CA GLU A 281 -21.59 15.40 -19.94
C GLU A 281 -21.80 13.94 -19.49
N ASP A 282 -20.73 13.14 -19.47
CA ASP A 282 -20.70 11.80 -18.88
C ASP A 282 -20.58 11.90 -17.36
N ALA A 283 -21.65 11.56 -16.65
CA ALA A 283 -21.73 11.63 -15.19
C ALA A 283 -20.64 10.80 -14.49
N VAL A 284 -20.19 9.69 -15.08
CA VAL A 284 -19.13 8.84 -14.52
C VAL A 284 -17.78 9.51 -14.72
N ALA A 285 -17.55 10.13 -15.89
CA ALA A 285 -16.29 10.83 -16.17
C ALA A 285 -16.11 12.07 -15.29
N GLY A 286 -17.21 12.70 -14.85
CA GLY A 286 -17.21 13.82 -13.92
C GLY A 286 -16.85 13.46 -12.47
N ILE A 287 -16.82 12.18 -12.10
CA ILE A 287 -16.48 11.74 -10.75
C ILE A 287 -14.96 11.60 -10.66
N ALA A 288 -14.33 12.45 -9.86
CA ALA A 288 -12.91 12.37 -9.57
C ALA A 288 -12.59 11.14 -8.72
N VAL A 289 -11.36 10.62 -8.84
CA VAL A 289 -10.83 9.64 -7.89
C VAL A 289 -10.63 10.38 -6.55
N PRO A 290 -11.34 9.99 -5.48
CA PRO A 290 -11.40 10.78 -4.23
C PRO A 290 -10.15 10.55 -3.35
N VAL A 291 -8.95 10.63 -3.92
CA VAL A 291 -7.69 10.38 -3.20
C VAL A 291 -6.83 11.64 -3.19
N GLU A 292 -6.48 12.10 -1.99
CA GLU A 292 -5.64 13.30 -1.79
C GLU A 292 -4.48 13.02 -0.83
N PRO A 293 -3.36 13.77 -0.92
CA PRO A 293 -2.33 13.71 0.10
C PRO A 293 -2.82 14.35 1.40
N ARG A 294 -2.73 13.59 2.51
CA ARG A 294 -2.89 14.15 3.86
C ARG A 294 -1.63 14.00 4.67
N LYS A 295 -1.06 15.13 5.12
CA LYS A 295 0.20 15.14 5.87
C LYS A 295 -0.03 14.69 7.31
N ARG A 296 0.82 13.77 7.77
CA ARG A 296 0.80 13.19 9.13
C ARG A 296 2.17 13.38 9.76
N TYR A 297 2.18 13.78 11.03
CA TYR A 297 3.41 13.98 11.80
C TYR A 297 3.69 12.77 12.67
N VAL A 298 4.95 12.40 12.73
CA VAL A 298 5.45 11.32 13.59
C VAL A 298 6.61 11.86 14.41
N TYR A 299 6.60 11.56 15.70
CA TYR A 299 7.61 11.99 16.65
C TYR A 299 8.26 10.77 17.29
N VAL A 300 9.58 10.83 17.45
CA VAL A 300 10.34 9.91 18.29
C VAL A 300 10.58 10.60 19.63
N VAL A 301 10.17 9.93 20.70
CA VAL A 301 10.39 10.40 22.07
C VAL A 301 11.26 9.42 22.83
N HIS A 302 12.07 9.95 23.75
CA HIS A 302 12.90 9.16 24.65
C HIS A 302 12.43 9.34 26.08
N CYS A 303 12.14 8.22 26.74
CA CYS A 303 11.74 8.14 28.14
C CYS A 303 12.29 6.84 28.75
N PRO A 304 13.46 6.89 29.43
CA PRO A 304 14.09 5.71 30.05
C PRO A 304 13.22 4.99 31.08
N GLU A 305 12.33 5.73 31.74
CA GLU A 305 11.40 5.21 32.77
C GLU A 305 10.04 4.82 32.18
N GLY A 306 9.92 4.84 30.84
CA GLY A 306 8.70 4.47 30.14
C GLY A 306 8.42 2.97 30.13
N PRO A 307 7.33 2.56 29.46
CA PRO A 307 6.89 1.17 29.35
C PRO A 307 7.94 0.20 28.75
N GLY A 308 8.00 -1.02 29.31
CA GLY A 308 9.02 -2.03 28.97
C GLY A 308 8.77 -2.80 27.66
N LEU A 309 9.35 -4.00 27.57
CA LEU A 309 9.29 -4.87 26.37
C LEU A 309 7.87 -5.27 25.96
N ASP A 310 7.02 -5.52 26.94
CA ASP A 310 5.65 -6.03 26.73
C ASP A 310 4.66 -4.91 26.34
N THR A 311 5.16 -3.75 25.91
CA THR A 311 4.32 -2.61 25.55
C THR A 311 3.72 -2.83 24.15
N PRO A 312 2.39 -2.94 24.03
CA PRO A 312 1.73 -3.00 22.73
C PRO A 312 1.80 -1.64 22.02
N LEU A 313 1.42 -1.61 20.75
CA LEU A 313 1.06 -0.33 20.14
C LEU A 313 -0.27 0.13 20.74
N VAL A 314 -0.21 1.17 21.56
CA VAL A 314 -1.37 1.69 22.27
C VAL A 314 -2.04 2.78 21.44
N ILE A 315 -3.36 2.70 21.34
CA ILE A 315 -4.22 3.74 20.81
C ILE A 315 -5.06 4.30 21.98
N ASP A 316 -4.86 5.58 22.31
CA ASP A 316 -5.67 6.30 23.29
C ASP A 316 -7.03 6.72 22.68
N PRO A 317 -8.11 6.89 23.47
CA PRO A 317 -9.39 7.34 22.93
C PRO A 317 -9.35 8.72 22.27
N SER A 318 -8.30 9.52 22.52
CA SER A 318 -8.04 10.79 21.81
C SER A 318 -7.56 10.61 20.36
N GLY A 319 -7.19 9.41 19.94
CA GLY A 319 -6.53 9.12 18.65
C GLY A 319 -5.00 9.23 18.70
N VAL A 320 -4.42 9.65 19.82
CA VAL A 320 -2.98 9.60 20.04
C VAL A 320 -2.53 8.15 20.18
N TYR A 321 -1.49 7.77 19.45
CA TYR A 321 -0.89 6.44 19.55
C TYR A 321 0.56 6.50 20.02
N PHE A 322 1.04 5.41 20.60
CA PHE A 322 2.47 5.18 20.71
C PHE A 322 2.83 3.70 20.60
N ARG A 323 4.04 3.43 20.12
CA ARG A 323 4.70 2.13 20.24
C ARG A 323 6.15 2.32 20.61
N ARG A 324 6.76 1.25 21.08
CA ARG A 324 8.18 1.22 21.37
C ARG A 324 9.02 1.25 20.09
N GLU A 325 10.21 1.80 20.19
CA GLU A 325 11.23 1.83 19.15
C GLU A 325 12.56 1.34 19.75
N GLY A 326 13.02 0.16 19.31
CA GLY A 326 14.18 -0.50 19.90
C GLY A 326 14.04 -0.83 21.39
N LEU A 327 15.18 -0.94 22.08
CA LEU A 327 15.27 -1.34 23.49
C LEU A 327 15.65 -0.19 24.44
N GLY A 328 16.06 0.96 23.90
CA GLY A 328 16.67 2.06 24.64
C GLY A 328 15.70 3.06 25.25
N GLY A 329 14.44 2.68 25.51
CA GLY A 329 13.43 3.61 26.01
C GLY A 329 13.01 4.69 25.00
N HIS A 330 13.09 4.37 23.71
CA HIS A 330 12.53 5.21 22.64
C HIS A 330 11.13 4.73 22.26
N TYR A 331 10.29 5.66 21.84
CA TYR A 331 8.92 5.41 21.40
C TYR A 331 8.61 6.27 20.19
N ILE A 332 7.80 5.74 19.29
CA ILE A 332 7.22 6.46 18.16
C ILE A 332 5.77 6.80 18.51
N THR A 333 5.36 8.03 18.23
CA THR A 333 4.02 8.54 18.54
C THR A 333 3.54 9.54 17.49
N GLY A 334 2.23 9.71 17.43
CA GLY A 334 1.56 10.61 16.51
C GLY A 334 0.06 10.68 16.79
N ALA A 335 -0.62 11.54 16.04
CA ALA A 335 -2.07 11.61 15.97
C ALA A 335 -2.47 12.20 14.61
N SER A 336 -3.64 11.82 14.11
CA SER A 336 -4.24 12.48 12.95
C SER A 336 -4.80 13.85 13.37
N PRO A 337 -4.47 14.94 12.66
CA PRO A 337 -5.15 16.22 12.81
C PRO A 337 -6.66 16.07 12.59
N SER A 338 -7.46 16.95 13.20
CA SER A 338 -8.88 17.02 12.87
C SER A 338 -9.10 17.59 11.47
N GLU A 339 -10.25 17.32 10.86
CA GLU A 339 -10.59 17.81 9.51
C GLU A 339 -10.39 19.33 9.36
N SER A 340 -10.77 20.10 10.39
CA SER A 340 -10.62 21.58 10.39
C SER A 340 -9.18 22.08 10.57
N GLN A 341 -8.25 21.18 10.89
CA GLN A 341 -6.86 21.47 11.20
C GLN A 341 -5.91 20.69 10.29
N GLU A 342 -6.40 20.14 9.18
CA GLU A 342 -5.58 19.43 8.22
C GLU A 342 -4.48 20.37 7.68
N PRO A 343 -3.20 20.00 7.82
CA PRO A 343 -2.09 20.85 7.41
C PRO A 343 -1.88 20.82 5.90
N ASP A 344 -1.24 21.86 5.37
CA ASP A 344 -0.86 21.92 3.96
C ASP A 344 0.05 20.74 3.56
N ALA A 345 -0.30 20.08 2.46
CA ALA A 345 0.40 18.94 1.87
C ALA A 345 1.46 19.33 0.82
N ASN A 346 1.79 20.62 0.67
CA ASN A 346 2.81 21.10 -0.27
C ASN A 346 4.27 20.78 0.13
N ASN A 347 4.51 20.36 1.37
CA ASN A 347 5.83 19.98 1.88
C ASN A 347 5.73 18.89 2.96
N LEU A 348 6.88 18.43 3.47
CA LEU A 348 7.00 17.47 4.57
C LEU A 348 7.57 18.10 5.86
N ASP A 349 7.35 19.40 6.04
CA ASP A 349 7.77 20.08 7.27
C ASP A 349 6.92 19.59 8.45
N VAL A 350 7.58 19.39 9.60
CA VAL A 350 6.96 18.94 10.84
C VAL A 350 6.50 20.14 11.66
N ASP A 351 5.26 20.08 12.15
CA ASP A 351 4.76 21.01 13.15
C ASP A 351 5.12 20.50 14.55
N HIS A 352 6.08 21.12 15.22
CA HIS A 352 6.46 20.74 16.58
C HIS A 352 5.47 21.20 17.66
N GLN A 353 4.68 22.25 17.39
CA GLN A 353 3.68 22.76 18.33
C GLN A 353 2.48 21.80 18.41
N PHE A 354 2.15 21.13 17.30
CA PHE A 354 1.14 20.05 17.30
C PHE A 354 1.47 18.96 18.33
N PHE A 355 2.74 18.60 18.51
CA PHE A 355 3.15 17.64 19.54
C PHE A 355 2.82 18.14 20.95
N GLU A 356 3.25 19.36 21.28
CA GLU A 356 3.09 19.94 22.62
C GLU A 356 1.61 20.12 23.00
N GLU A 357 0.77 20.53 22.03
CA GLU A 357 -0.62 20.88 22.30
C GLU A 357 -1.59 19.69 22.16
N LYS A 358 -1.32 18.76 21.23
CA LYS A 358 -2.29 17.72 20.83
C LYS A 358 -1.85 16.30 21.15
N ILE A 359 -0.57 16.05 21.39
CA ILE A 359 -0.05 14.69 21.61
C ILE A 359 0.43 14.52 23.06
N TRP A 360 1.35 15.36 23.50
CA TRP A 360 2.02 15.21 24.80
C TRP A 360 1.06 15.14 26.00
N PRO A 361 0.01 15.97 26.11
CA PRO A 361 -0.92 15.90 27.24
C PRO A 361 -1.62 14.54 27.37
N HIS A 362 -1.97 13.92 26.24
CA HIS A 362 -2.61 12.60 26.22
C HIS A 362 -1.62 11.49 26.55
N LEU A 363 -0.38 11.58 26.04
CA LEU A 363 0.70 10.64 26.39
C LEU A 363 1.02 10.67 27.88
N ALA A 364 1.24 11.86 28.45
CA ALA A 364 1.56 12.03 29.86
C ALA A 364 0.41 11.58 30.78
N ASN A 365 -0.84 11.85 30.37
CA ASN A 365 -2.00 11.34 31.10
C ASN A 365 -2.09 9.80 31.04
N ARG A 366 -1.89 9.20 29.85
CA ARG A 366 -2.03 7.75 29.66
C ARG A 366 -0.88 6.97 30.29
N VAL A 367 0.32 7.52 30.27
CA VAL A 367 1.54 6.93 30.82
C VAL A 367 2.23 7.99 31.68
N PRO A 368 2.05 7.98 33.02
CA PRO A 368 2.59 9.04 33.88
C PRO A 368 4.10 9.29 33.75
N ALA A 369 4.89 8.27 33.37
CA ALA A 369 6.32 8.43 33.10
C ALA A 369 6.62 9.36 31.89
N PHE A 370 5.70 9.44 30.92
CA PHE A 370 5.79 10.31 29.75
C PHE A 370 5.63 11.80 30.08
N GLU A 371 5.31 12.18 31.32
CA GLU A 371 5.46 13.58 31.77
C GLU A 371 6.90 14.09 31.58
N ARG A 372 7.90 13.20 31.65
CA ARG A 372 9.33 13.54 31.52
C ARG A 372 9.95 13.17 30.16
N LEU A 373 9.14 12.80 29.16
CA LEU A 373 9.68 12.42 27.85
C LEU A 373 10.43 13.59 27.20
N LYS A 374 11.27 13.27 26.21
CA LYS A 374 11.91 14.27 25.35
C LYS A 374 11.75 13.86 23.89
N VAL A 375 11.31 14.78 23.04
CA VAL A 375 11.34 14.57 21.59
C VAL A 375 12.79 14.53 21.13
N THR A 376 13.19 13.45 20.45
CA THR A 376 14.56 13.25 19.93
C THR A 376 14.64 13.37 18.42
N SER A 377 13.55 13.09 17.72
CA SER A 377 13.45 13.22 16.26
C SER A 377 11.99 13.35 15.86
N ALA A 378 11.72 13.82 14.64
CA ALA A 378 10.39 13.84 14.07
C ALA A 378 10.48 13.84 12.54
N TRP A 379 9.44 13.35 11.87
CA TRP A 379 9.28 13.45 10.43
C TRP A 379 7.79 13.60 10.08
N ALA A 380 7.52 13.99 8.83
CA ALA A 380 6.18 13.97 8.27
C ALA A 380 6.13 13.02 7.08
N GLY A 381 4.95 12.49 6.79
CA GLY A 381 4.66 11.71 5.59
C GLY A 381 3.24 11.94 5.11
N PHE A 382 2.91 11.49 3.91
CA PHE A 382 1.56 11.59 3.37
C PHE A 382 0.80 10.28 3.50
N TYR A 383 -0.46 10.35 3.88
CA TYR A 383 -1.44 9.32 3.55
C TYR A 383 -2.01 9.61 2.17
N ASP A 384 -2.26 8.55 1.39
CA ASP A 384 -3.14 8.60 0.23
C ASP A 384 -4.58 8.45 0.73
N TYR A 385 -5.11 9.55 1.23
CA TYR A 385 -6.37 9.57 1.96
C TYR A 385 -7.55 9.53 0.99
N ASN A 386 -8.39 8.50 1.12
CA ASN A 386 -9.65 8.44 0.40
C ASN A 386 -10.68 9.30 1.13
N THR A 387 -11.04 10.45 0.56
CA THR A 387 -11.99 11.42 1.14
C THR A 387 -13.44 10.94 1.12
N PHE A 388 -13.76 9.90 0.35
CA PHE A 388 -15.11 9.37 0.26
C PHE A 388 -15.47 8.53 1.50
N ASP A 389 -14.59 7.60 1.86
CA ASP A 389 -14.87 6.65 2.95
C ASP A 389 -13.65 6.06 3.65
N GLN A 390 -12.46 6.60 3.36
CA GLN A 390 -11.19 6.19 3.96
C GLN A 390 -10.77 4.74 3.65
N ASN A 391 -11.45 4.06 2.72
CA ASN A 391 -11.12 2.71 2.31
C ASN A 391 -10.36 2.66 0.99
N ALA A 392 -9.60 1.58 0.78
CA ALA A 392 -8.88 1.39 -0.47
C ALA A 392 -9.82 1.39 -1.70
N ILE A 393 -9.27 1.79 -2.85
CA ILE A 393 -9.88 1.67 -4.17
C ILE A 393 -9.07 0.61 -4.92
N ILE A 394 -9.68 -0.56 -5.11
CA ILE A 394 -9.05 -1.73 -5.72
C ILE A 394 -9.88 -2.18 -6.92
N GLY A 395 -9.26 -2.26 -8.10
CA GLY A 395 -9.87 -2.82 -9.30
C GLY A 395 -9.84 -1.90 -10.51
N LEU A 396 -10.54 -2.31 -11.58
CA LEU A 396 -10.52 -1.62 -12.85
C LEU A 396 -11.37 -0.34 -12.81
N HIS A 397 -10.87 0.75 -13.41
CA HIS A 397 -11.68 1.95 -13.58
C HIS A 397 -12.77 1.75 -14.64
N PRO A 398 -14.03 2.16 -14.39
CA PRO A 398 -15.17 1.87 -15.26
C PRO A 398 -15.04 2.48 -16.68
N LEU A 399 -14.33 3.60 -16.83
CA LEU A 399 -14.12 4.28 -18.12
C LEU A 399 -12.72 4.10 -18.72
N ILE A 400 -11.81 3.38 -18.05
CA ILE A 400 -10.45 3.16 -18.56
C ILE A 400 -10.19 1.65 -18.57
N ASN A 401 -10.42 1.03 -19.73
CA ASN A 401 -10.59 -0.42 -19.87
C ASN A 401 -9.33 -1.23 -19.58
N ASN A 402 -8.18 -0.59 -19.37
CA ASN A 402 -6.91 -1.23 -19.10
C ASN A 402 -6.09 -0.54 -17.99
N MET A 403 -6.76 0.15 -17.07
CA MET A 403 -6.12 0.75 -15.89
C MET A 403 -6.73 0.24 -14.59
N TYR A 404 -5.94 -0.52 -13.84
CA TYR A 404 -6.29 -1.01 -12.50
C TYR A 404 -5.82 -0.04 -11.43
N PHE A 405 -6.54 0.02 -10.32
CA PHE A 405 -6.23 0.88 -9.19
C PHE A 405 -5.92 0.02 -7.97
N ALA A 406 -4.93 0.47 -7.19
CA ALA A 406 -4.60 -0.01 -5.85
C ALA A 406 -4.10 1.20 -5.05
N THR A 407 -5.03 1.97 -4.49
CA THR A 407 -4.73 3.27 -3.86
C THR A 407 -5.81 3.66 -2.85
N GLY A 408 -5.65 4.76 -2.12
CA GLY A 408 -6.66 5.30 -1.21
C GLY A 408 -6.67 4.59 0.15
N PHE A 409 -5.55 3.98 0.55
CA PHE A 409 -5.50 3.14 1.75
C PHE A 409 -5.59 3.91 3.06
N SER A 410 -5.54 5.25 3.01
CA SER A 410 -5.80 6.14 4.16
C SER A 410 -5.00 5.79 5.42
N GLY A 411 -3.76 5.31 5.25
CA GLY A 411 -2.85 4.94 6.33
C GLY A 411 -2.61 3.45 6.53
N HIS A 412 -3.30 2.58 5.80
CA HIS A 412 -3.22 1.13 5.96
C HIS A 412 -2.54 0.40 4.80
N GLY A 413 -2.01 1.15 3.81
CA GLY A 413 -1.46 0.57 2.59
C GLY A 413 -0.25 -0.34 2.83
N LEU A 414 0.55 -0.09 3.88
CA LEU A 414 1.69 -0.94 4.21
C LEU A 414 1.24 -2.34 4.60
N GLN A 415 0.37 -2.46 5.61
CA GLN A 415 -0.12 -3.76 6.08
C GLN A 415 -0.98 -4.48 5.04
N HIS A 416 -1.75 -3.76 4.21
CA HIS A 416 -2.61 -4.38 3.20
C HIS A 416 -1.86 -4.74 1.92
N SER A 417 -0.66 -4.22 1.70
CA SER A 417 0.07 -4.40 0.44
C SER A 417 0.27 -5.85 -0.01
N PRO A 418 0.60 -6.84 0.86
CA PRO A 418 0.73 -8.23 0.41
C PRO A 418 -0.56 -8.80 -0.18
N ALA A 419 -1.67 -8.73 0.57
CA ALA A 419 -2.96 -9.27 0.13
C ALA A 419 -3.53 -8.52 -1.10
N VAL A 420 -3.36 -7.20 -1.15
CA VAL A 420 -3.84 -6.39 -2.28
C VAL A 420 -3.05 -6.68 -3.55
N GLY A 421 -1.73 -6.86 -3.43
CA GLY A 421 -0.91 -7.26 -4.57
C GLY A 421 -1.37 -8.57 -5.20
N ARG A 422 -1.76 -9.54 -4.36
CA ARG A 422 -2.38 -10.80 -4.82
C ARG A 422 -3.67 -10.54 -5.57
N ALA A 423 -4.58 -9.81 -4.95
CA ALA A 423 -5.92 -9.56 -5.48
C ALA A 423 -5.87 -8.83 -6.84
N VAL A 424 -4.96 -7.88 -7.02
CA VAL A 424 -4.80 -7.18 -8.30
C VAL A 424 -4.10 -8.06 -9.34
N ALA A 425 -3.18 -8.94 -8.95
CA ALA A 425 -2.61 -9.93 -9.86
C ALA A 425 -3.69 -10.89 -10.39
N GLU A 426 -4.55 -11.42 -9.52
CA GLU A 426 -5.71 -12.26 -9.88
C GLU A 426 -6.67 -11.52 -10.81
N LEU A 427 -6.96 -10.24 -10.54
CA LEU A 427 -7.77 -9.43 -11.47
C LEU A 427 -7.14 -9.29 -12.85
N ILE A 428 -5.82 -9.15 -12.94
CA ILE A 428 -5.10 -8.98 -14.20
C ILE A 428 -5.02 -10.30 -14.98
N LEU A 429 -4.75 -11.41 -14.29
CA LEU A 429 -4.51 -12.72 -14.90
C LEU A 429 -5.81 -13.48 -15.17
N ASP A 430 -6.73 -13.48 -14.19
CA ASP A 430 -7.95 -14.30 -14.19
C ASP A 430 -9.21 -13.48 -14.44
N GLY A 431 -9.12 -12.16 -14.44
CA GLY A 431 -10.24 -11.25 -14.66
C GLY A 431 -11.21 -11.16 -13.47
N SER A 432 -10.91 -11.81 -12.35
CA SER A 432 -11.74 -11.80 -11.13
C SER A 432 -10.91 -12.14 -9.90
N PHE A 433 -11.33 -11.67 -8.73
CA PHE A 433 -10.71 -12.06 -7.46
C PHE A 433 -10.89 -13.56 -7.20
N GLN A 434 -9.81 -14.26 -6.82
CA GLN A 434 -9.83 -15.69 -6.52
C GLN A 434 -9.73 -15.96 -5.02
N THR A 435 -8.77 -15.31 -4.34
CA THR A 435 -8.45 -15.65 -2.95
C THR A 435 -9.31 -14.87 -1.95
N LEU A 436 -9.51 -13.58 -2.20
CA LEU A 436 -10.34 -12.69 -1.37
C LEU A 436 -11.23 -11.85 -2.27
N ASP A 437 -12.55 -11.91 -2.08
CA ASP A 437 -13.46 -11.03 -2.80
C ASP A 437 -13.37 -9.60 -2.24
N LEU A 438 -12.70 -8.72 -2.99
CA LEU A 438 -12.55 -7.29 -2.68
C LEU A 438 -13.44 -6.40 -3.56
N SER A 439 -14.48 -6.96 -4.17
CA SER A 439 -15.37 -6.21 -5.08
C SER A 439 -16.01 -5.00 -4.42
N ALA A 440 -16.25 -5.06 -3.11
CA ALA A 440 -16.76 -3.94 -2.32
C ALA A 440 -15.79 -2.75 -2.30
N LEU A 441 -14.48 -2.99 -2.38
CA LEU A 441 -13.44 -1.96 -2.43
C LEU A 441 -13.23 -1.38 -3.86
N GLY A 442 -14.04 -1.76 -4.84
CA GLY A 442 -14.00 -1.20 -6.19
C GLY A 442 -14.72 0.15 -6.35
N PHE A 443 -14.68 0.69 -7.58
CA PHE A 443 -15.28 1.99 -7.94
C PHE A 443 -16.80 2.03 -7.81
N ARG A 444 -17.48 0.88 -7.83
CA ARG A 444 -18.95 0.80 -7.81
C ARG A 444 -19.55 1.63 -6.68
N ARG A 445 -19.01 1.49 -5.46
CA ARG A 445 -19.50 2.20 -4.26
C ARG A 445 -19.38 3.72 -4.36
N ILE A 446 -18.34 4.20 -5.05
CA ILE A 446 -18.10 5.63 -5.28
C ILE A 446 -19.11 6.13 -6.30
N LEU A 447 -19.35 5.37 -7.38
CA LEU A 447 -20.34 5.73 -8.39
C LEU A 447 -21.77 5.72 -7.86
N THR A 448 -22.11 4.77 -6.97
CA THR A 448 -23.44 4.66 -6.36
C THR A 448 -23.62 5.54 -5.13
N GLN A 449 -22.57 6.26 -4.68
CA GLN A 449 -22.57 7.09 -3.48
C GLN A 449 -22.93 6.30 -2.20
N GLU A 450 -22.40 5.07 -2.09
CA GLU A 450 -22.60 4.15 -0.97
C GLU A 450 -21.28 3.94 -0.20
N PRO A 451 -20.91 4.86 0.73
CA PRO A 451 -19.63 4.78 1.42
C PRO A 451 -19.56 3.59 2.39
N MET A 452 -18.38 2.97 2.48
CA MET A 452 -18.08 1.95 3.49
C MET A 452 -17.28 2.59 4.61
N LEU A 453 -17.93 2.94 5.73
CA LEU A 453 -17.25 3.65 6.82
C LEU A 453 -16.76 2.70 7.90
N GLU A 454 -15.48 2.79 8.22
CA GLU A 454 -14.92 2.19 9.43
C GLU A 454 -15.44 2.91 10.69
N ARG A 455 -15.74 2.15 11.74
CA ARG A 455 -16.22 2.67 13.02
C ARG A 455 -15.16 2.48 14.10
N ASN A 456 -14.79 3.58 14.77
CA ASN A 456 -13.84 3.58 15.89
C ASN A 456 -12.45 3.03 15.52
N VAL A 457 -11.95 3.47 14.36
CA VAL A 457 -10.62 3.18 13.80
C VAL A 457 -9.82 4.49 13.77
N VAL A 458 -8.50 4.41 13.98
CA VAL A 458 -7.55 5.55 14.01
C VAL A 458 -6.79 5.67 12.72
#